data_AF-A0A5B9W0Z5-F1
#
_entry.id   AF-A0A5B9W0Z5-F1
#
_cell.length_a   1.000
_cell.length_b   1.000
_cell.length_c   1.000
_cell.angle_alpha   90.00
_cell.angle_beta   90.00
_cell.angle_gamma   90.00
#
_symmetry.space_group_name_H-M   'P 1'
#
loop_
_entity.id
_entity.type
_entity.pdbx_description
1 polymer ?
#
loop_
_entity_poly.entity_id
_entity_poly.type
_entity_poly.pdbx_seq_one_letter_code
_entity_poly.pdbx_strand_id
1 'polypeptide(L)'
;MSVKPDPEPPLRPDDEGEARDAAMRRDVLEVYRQLGAEIAALSPTCLLSGRCCRFREFDHILFLSGVEAAVLKALAPAQVRPVDDGSTCPWQDERGRCTARDGRPLGCRVYFCDPEYEPLAPSISERFLEKLRRVAERYEVPWEYAPLHHHLDRTLAPPG
;
A
#
# COMPACT_ATOMS: atom_id res chain seq x y z
N MET A 1 32.27 25.54 -38.14
CA MET A 1 32.56 25.56 -36.69
C MET A 1 31.49 24.71 -36.02
N SER A 2 31.78 23.45 -35.76
CA SER A 2 30.82 22.55 -35.12
C SER A 2 30.88 22.78 -33.61
N VAL A 3 29.84 23.41 -33.06
CA VAL A 3 29.60 23.46 -31.61
C VAL A 3 29.33 22.03 -31.18
N LYS A 4 30.23 21.46 -30.37
CA LYS A 4 29.92 20.22 -29.66
C LYS A 4 28.91 20.56 -28.57
N PRO A 5 27.84 19.76 -28.39
CA PRO A 5 26.93 19.96 -27.28
C PRO A 5 27.71 19.82 -25.97
N ASP A 6 27.47 20.72 -25.03
CA ASP A 6 28.01 20.63 -23.69
C ASP A 6 27.56 19.30 -23.04
N PRO A 7 28.43 18.65 -22.25
CA PRO A 7 28.03 17.47 -21.50
C PRO A 7 26.92 17.86 -20.51
N GLU A 8 25.86 17.05 -20.46
CA GLU A 8 24.79 17.22 -19.47
C GLU A 8 25.39 17.21 -18.05
N PRO A 9 24.96 18.14 -17.16
CA PRO A 9 25.47 18.21 -15.81
C PRO A 9 25.12 16.93 -15.03
N PRO A 10 25.97 16.49 -14.08
CA PRO A 10 25.68 15.33 -13.24
C PRO A 10 24.41 15.54 -12.40
N LEU A 11 23.59 14.50 -12.29
CA LEU A 11 22.39 14.47 -11.45
C LEU A 11 22.74 14.71 -9.97
N ARG A 12 21.84 15.37 -9.24
CA ARG A 12 22.05 15.65 -7.81
C ARG A 12 21.81 14.36 -7.01
N PRO A 13 22.50 14.14 -5.87
CA PRO A 13 22.29 12.96 -5.03
C PRO A 13 20.82 12.77 -4.59
N ASP A 14 20.11 13.88 -4.37
CA ASP A 14 18.68 13.88 -4.01
C ASP A 14 17.79 13.36 -5.15
N ASP A 15 18.19 13.59 -6.41
CA ASP A 15 17.48 13.10 -7.60
C ASP A 15 17.66 11.58 -7.76
N GLU A 16 18.84 11.05 -7.42
CA GLU A 16 19.10 9.60 -7.45
C GLU A 16 18.27 8.84 -6.40
N GLY A 17 18.13 9.43 -5.20
CA GLY A 17 17.28 8.90 -4.14
C GLY A 17 15.80 8.85 -4.55
N GLU A 18 15.27 9.96 -5.08
CA GLU A 18 13.88 10.02 -5.55
C GLU A 18 13.65 9.05 -6.74
N ALA A 19 14.62 8.94 -7.66
CA ALA A 19 14.53 8.00 -8.77
C ALA A 19 14.49 6.53 -8.29
N ARG A 20 15.29 6.19 -7.28
CA ARG A 20 15.31 4.87 -6.63
C ARG A 20 13.98 4.58 -5.94
N ASP A 21 13.44 5.53 -5.19
CA ASP A 21 12.14 5.38 -4.52
C ASP A 21 11.00 5.25 -5.51
N ALA A 22 11.01 6.04 -6.59
CA ALA A 22 10.06 5.92 -7.68
C ALA A 22 10.14 4.55 -8.35
N ALA A 23 11.35 4.00 -8.56
CA ALA A 23 11.54 2.66 -9.09
C ALA A 23 11.00 1.57 -8.16
N MET A 24 11.28 1.67 -6.86
CA MET A 24 10.74 0.77 -5.85
C MET A 24 9.20 0.78 -5.84
N ARG A 25 8.59 1.98 -5.84
CA ARG A 25 7.13 2.12 -5.90
C ARG A 25 6.55 1.46 -7.16
N ARG A 26 7.19 1.62 -8.31
CA ARG A 26 6.77 0.93 -9.56
C ARG A 26 6.82 -0.59 -9.43
N ASP A 27 7.85 -1.15 -8.81
CA ASP A 27 7.96 -2.60 -8.62
C ASP A 27 6.88 -3.15 -7.66
N VAL A 28 6.55 -2.42 -6.59
CA VAL A 28 5.42 -2.76 -5.72
C VAL A 28 4.10 -2.71 -6.49
N LEU A 29 3.88 -1.67 -7.31
CA LEU A 29 2.67 -1.55 -8.13
C LEU A 29 2.54 -2.70 -9.14
N GLU A 30 3.65 -3.20 -9.68
CA GLU A 30 3.65 -4.37 -10.55
C GLU A 30 3.25 -5.65 -9.78
N VAL A 31 3.73 -5.84 -8.55
CA VAL A 31 3.27 -6.92 -7.67
C VAL A 31 1.75 -6.83 -7.43
N TYR A 32 1.23 -5.63 -7.20
CA TYR A 32 -0.22 -5.41 -7.04
C TYR A 32 -1.01 -5.64 -8.33
N ARG A 33 -0.45 -5.33 -9.49
CA ARG A 33 -1.09 -5.62 -10.79
C ARG A 33 -1.23 -7.13 -11.00
N GLN A 34 -0.19 -7.89 -10.68
CA GLN A 34 -0.22 -9.37 -10.72
C GLN A 34 -1.26 -9.94 -9.75
N LEU A 35 -1.35 -9.39 -8.54
CA LEU A 35 -2.38 -9.77 -7.56
C LEU A 35 -3.78 -9.50 -8.11
N GLY A 36 -3.98 -8.30 -8.68
CA GLY A 36 -5.27 -7.91 -9.26
C GLY A 36 -5.73 -8.87 -10.35
N ALA A 37 -4.83 -9.36 -11.19
CA ALA A 37 -5.16 -10.36 -12.22
C ALA A 37 -5.59 -11.70 -11.60
N GLU A 38 -4.92 -12.15 -10.54
CA GLU A 38 -5.27 -13.40 -9.86
C GLU A 38 -6.62 -13.30 -9.14
N ILE A 39 -6.84 -12.20 -8.40
CA ILE A 39 -8.13 -11.92 -7.75
C ILE A 39 -9.26 -11.79 -8.78
N ALA A 40 -9.02 -11.14 -9.92
CA ALA A 40 -10.02 -11.03 -10.98
C ALA A 40 -10.40 -12.41 -11.55
N ALA A 41 -9.45 -13.34 -11.68
CA ALA A 41 -9.74 -14.69 -12.14
C ALA A 41 -10.62 -15.48 -11.15
N LEU A 42 -10.50 -15.19 -9.85
CA LEU A 42 -11.35 -15.77 -8.80
C LEU A 42 -12.71 -15.06 -8.68
N SER A 43 -12.78 -13.79 -9.09
CA SER A 43 -14.00 -12.96 -9.07
C SER A 43 -14.74 -12.94 -7.72
N PRO A 44 -14.05 -12.72 -6.58
CA PRO A 44 -14.71 -12.72 -5.28
C PRO A 44 -15.66 -11.55 -5.10
N THR A 45 -16.72 -11.76 -4.33
CA THR A 45 -17.75 -10.75 -4.07
C THR A 45 -17.32 -9.71 -3.03
N CYS A 46 -17.42 -8.43 -3.37
CA CYS A 46 -17.32 -7.32 -2.40
C CYS A 46 -18.70 -6.68 -2.19
N LEU A 47 -19.21 -6.73 -0.96
CA LEU A 47 -20.50 -6.13 -0.61
C LEU A 47 -20.41 -4.63 -0.26
N LEU A 48 -19.23 -4.01 -0.44
CA LEU A 48 -18.93 -2.65 0.01
C LEU A 48 -19.29 -2.41 1.48
N SER A 49 -19.18 -3.46 2.31
CA SER A 49 -19.63 -3.46 3.71
C SER A 49 -18.80 -2.56 4.64
N GLY A 50 -17.60 -2.16 4.19
CA GLY A 50 -16.63 -1.39 4.98
C GLY A 50 -15.94 -2.18 6.10
N ARG A 51 -16.22 -3.49 6.24
CA ARG A 51 -15.67 -4.36 7.30
C ARG A 51 -14.14 -4.38 7.30
N CYS A 52 -13.52 -4.38 6.11
CA CYS A 52 -12.06 -4.33 5.94
C CYS A 52 -11.37 -3.14 6.60
N CYS A 53 -12.09 -2.06 6.90
CA CYS A 53 -11.54 -0.82 7.48
C CYS A 53 -11.95 -0.60 8.95
N ARG A 54 -12.91 -1.38 9.48
CA ARG A 54 -13.38 -1.29 10.86
C ARG A 54 -12.64 -2.31 11.72
N PHE A 55 -11.36 -2.02 11.95
CA PHE A 55 -10.40 -2.95 12.53
C PHE A 55 -10.85 -3.54 13.87
N ARG A 56 -11.13 -2.69 14.86
CA ARG A 56 -11.57 -3.14 16.19
C ARG A 56 -12.90 -3.89 16.17
N GLU A 57 -13.85 -3.46 15.36
CA GLU A 57 -15.20 -4.04 15.30
C GLU A 57 -15.18 -5.47 14.74
N PHE A 58 -14.30 -5.74 13.78
CA PHE A 58 -14.19 -7.04 13.11
C PHE A 58 -12.92 -7.82 13.47
N ASP A 59 -12.23 -7.42 14.54
CA ASP A 59 -10.98 -8.03 15.01
C ASP A 59 -9.94 -8.19 13.89
N HIS A 60 -9.81 -7.14 13.07
CA HIS A 60 -8.82 -7.06 12.01
C HIS A 60 -7.64 -6.22 12.45
N ILE A 61 -6.45 -6.59 12.01
CA ILE A 61 -5.27 -5.74 12.08
C ILE A 61 -4.70 -5.68 10.68
N LEU A 62 -4.60 -4.48 10.12
CA LEU A 62 -3.96 -4.29 8.81
C LEU A 62 -2.46 -4.18 9.00
N PHE A 63 -1.74 -5.24 8.67
CA PHE A 63 -0.28 -5.19 8.52
C PHE A 63 0.08 -4.78 7.09
N LEU A 64 1.20 -4.09 6.96
CA LEU A 64 1.84 -3.77 5.69
C LEU A 64 3.34 -3.68 5.87
N SER A 65 4.08 -3.83 4.78
CA SER A 65 5.53 -3.65 4.79
C SER A 65 5.95 -2.20 4.54
N GLY A 66 7.19 -1.84 4.89
CA GLY A 66 7.74 -0.51 4.63
C GLY A 66 7.66 -0.07 3.15
N VAL A 67 7.90 -0.98 2.21
CA VAL A 67 7.77 -0.69 0.76
C VAL A 67 6.32 -0.40 0.35
N GLU A 68 5.35 -1.02 1.02
CA GLU A 68 3.92 -0.74 0.80
C GLU A 68 3.51 0.58 1.45
N ALA A 69 4.06 0.88 2.63
CA ALA A 69 3.85 2.16 3.29
C ALA A 69 4.33 3.33 2.42
N ALA A 70 5.44 3.17 1.70
CA ALA A 70 5.91 4.16 0.72
C ALA A 70 4.91 4.38 -0.42
N VAL A 71 4.31 3.30 -0.96
CA VAL A 71 3.25 3.42 -1.98
C VAL A 71 1.99 4.07 -1.42
N LEU A 72 1.58 3.68 -0.21
CA LEU A 72 0.41 4.24 0.46
C LEU A 72 0.57 5.74 0.69
N LYS A 73 1.72 6.19 1.23
CA LYS A 73 2.01 7.61 1.47
C LYS A 73 2.06 8.43 0.17
N ALA A 74 2.53 7.82 -0.92
CA ALA A 74 2.62 8.50 -2.22
C ALA A 74 1.28 8.63 -2.94
N LEU A 75 0.35 7.67 -2.77
CA LEU A 75 -0.87 7.58 -3.57
C LEU A 75 -2.18 7.81 -2.79
N ALA A 76 -2.16 7.70 -1.46
CA ALA A 76 -3.35 7.94 -0.67
C ALA A 76 -3.68 9.44 -0.63
N PRO A 77 -4.98 9.81 -0.69
CA PRO A 77 -5.40 11.17 -0.40
C PRO A 77 -5.13 11.53 1.07
N ALA A 78 -5.39 12.77 1.45
CA ALA A 78 -5.39 13.18 2.84
C ALA A 78 -6.30 12.27 3.69
N GLN A 79 -5.88 12.01 4.92
CA GLN A 79 -6.67 11.24 5.87
C GLN A 79 -7.98 11.96 6.15
N VAL A 80 -9.09 11.22 6.22
CA VAL A 80 -10.42 11.77 6.51
C VAL A 80 -10.75 11.71 8.01
N ARG A 81 -9.90 11.04 8.79
CA ARG A 81 -9.95 10.98 10.25
C ARG A 81 -8.54 10.81 10.83
N PRO A 82 -8.33 11.15 12.11
CA PRO A 82 -7.07 10.90 12.79
C PRO A 82 -6.73 9.41 12.89
N VAL A 83 -5.43 9.11 13.04
CA VAL A 83 -4.94 7.76 13.37
C VAL A 83 -5.32 7.43 14.80
N ASP A 84 -6.01 6.30 15.02
CA ASP A 84 -6.62 5.91 16.31
C ASP A 84 -6.05 4.61 16.90
N ASP A 85 -4.72 4.50 16.92
CA ASP A 85 -3.98 3.33 17.44
C ASP A 85 -4.44 1.99 16.86
N GLY A 86 -4.79 2.02 15.57
CA GLY A 86 -5.18 0.84 14.81
C GLY A 86 -6.62 0.41 15.04
N SER A 87 -7.49 1.27 15.56
CA SER A 87 -8.89 0.94 15.79
C SER A 87 -9.72 1.02 14.52
N THR A 88 -9.40 1.96 13.62
CA THR A 88 -10.03 2.14 12.31
C THR A 88 -9.01 2.59 11.25
N CYS A 89 -9.38 2.44 9.98
CA CYS A 89 -8.59 2.96 8.87
C CYS A 89 -8.78 4.49 8.74
N PRO A 90 -7.70 5.30 8.70
CA PRO A 90 -7.78 6.76 8.55
C PRO A 90 -8.43 7.26 7.25
N TRP A 91 -8.65 6.35 6.29
CA TRP A 91 -9.23 6.63 4.98
C TRP A 91 -10.66 6.09 4.80
N GLN A 92 -11.32 5.66 5.88
CA GLN A 92 -12.73 5.32 5.85
C GLN A 92 -13.60 6.57 6.00
N ASP A 93 -14.37 6.89 4.96
CA ASP A 93 -15.34 7.99 5.01
C ASP A 93 -16.54 7.66 5.92
N GLU A 94 -17.35 8.68 6.21
CA GLU A 94 -18.55 8.55 7.07
C GLU A 94 -19.58 7.54 6.54
N ARG A 95 -19.53 7.22 5.24
CA ARG A 95 -20.40 6.22 4.60
C ARG A 95 -19.77 4.81 4.60
N GLY A 96 -18.64 4.63 5.29
CA GLY A 96 -17.94 3.35 5.41
C GLY A 96 -17.09 2.98 4.20
N ARG A 97 -16.87 3.89 3.25
CA ARG A 97 -16.14 3.64 2.00
C ARG A 97 -14.67 4.01 2.14
N CYS A 98 -13.81 3.22 1.53
CA CYS A 98 -12.37 3.52 1.43
C CYS A 98 -12.12 4.63 0.40
N THR A 99 -11.41 5.68 0.82
CA THR A 99 -10.96 6.80 -0.03
C THR A 99 -9.55 6.59 -0.61
N ALA A 100 -8.69 5.79 0.02
CA ALA A 100 -7.33 5.48 -0.43
C ALA A 100 -7.25 4.24 -1.35
N ARG A 101 -8.15 4.14 -2.34
CA ARG A 101 -8.29 2.93 -3.18
C ARG A 101 -7.01 2.57 -3.94
N ASP A 102 -6.30 3.57 -4.45
CA ASP A 102 -5.14 3.37 -5.30
C ASP A 102 -3.89 2.98 -4.50
N GLY A 103 -3.75 3.56 -3.29
CA GLY A 103 -2.67 3.26 -2.35
C GLY A 103 -2.88 2.03 -1.46
N ARG A 104 -3.94 1.23 -1.67
CA ARG A 104 -4.25 0.07 -0.82
C ARG A 104 -3.05 -0.88 -0.69
N PRO A 105 -2.66 -1.29 0.53
CA PRO A 105 -1.67 -2.34 0.72
C PRO A 105 -2.25 -3.73 0.40
N LEU A 106 -1.40 -4.76 0.41
CA LEU A 106 -1.75 -6.14 0.12
C LEU A 106 -2.96 -6.62 0.91
N GLY A 107 -2.96 -6.44 2.23
CA GLY A 107 -4.05 -6.86 3.12
C GLY A 107 -5.43 -6.30 2.71
N CYS A 108 -5.48 -5.07 2.20
CA CYS A 108 -6.71 -4.49 1.69
C CYS A 108 -7.12 -5.01 0.31
N ARG A 109 -6.16 -5.47 -0.50
CA ARG A 109 -6.39 -5.99 -1.86
C ARG A 109 -6.84 -7.45 -1.88
N VAL A 110 -6.50 -8.21 -0.84
CA VAL A 110 -6.89 -9.62 -0.69
C VAL A 110 -8.16 -9.80 0.12
N TYR A 111 -8.71 -8.76 0.76
CA TYR A 111 -9.93 -8.88 1.55
C TYR A 111 -11.19 -8.73 0.68
N PHE A 112 -12.10 -9.70 0.79
CA PHE A 112 -13.43 -9.68 0.16
C PHE A 112 -14.51 -10.14 1.15
N CYS A 113 -15.78 -9.85 0.87
CA CYS A 113 -16.91 -10.22 1.74
C CYS A 113 -17.44 -11.64 1.45
N ASP A 114 -16.71 -12.38 0.61
CA ASP A 114 -17.13 -13.63 0.00
C ASP A 114 -16.64 -14.81 0.84
N PRO A 115 -17.55 -15.58 1.47
CA PRO A 115 -17.18 -16.71 2.32
C PRO A 115 -16.48 -17.84 1.54
N GLU A 116 -16.75 -17.99 0.25
CA GLU A 116 -16.13 -19.04 -0.57
C GLU A 116 -14.69 -18.69 -0.92
N TYR A 117 -14.37 -17.39 -0.97
CA TYR A 117 -13.03 -16.90 -1.23
C TYR A 117 -12.18 -16.76 0.05
N GLU A 118 -12.80 -16.52 1.21
CA GLU A 118 -12.11 -16.32 2.49
C GLU A 118 -11.01 -17.38 2.79
N PRO A 119 -11.21 -18.69 2.55
CA PRO A 119 -10.18 -19.71 2.77
C PRO A 119 -8.97 -19.59 1.83
N LEU A 120 -9.10 -18.93 0.68
CA LEU A 120 -8.02 -18.76 -0.29
C LEU A 120 -7.12 -17.58 0.05
N ALA A 121 -7.66 -16.54 0.70
CA ALA A 121 -6.98 -15.29 0.97
C ALA A 121 -5.63 -15.43 1.71
N PRO A 122 -5.47 -16.32 2.72
CA PRO A 122 -4.18 -16.50 3.40
C PRO A 122 -3.07 -16.96 2.45
N SER A 123 -3.33 -18.00 1.65
CA SER A 123 -2.35 -18.54 0.70
C SER A 123 -1.96 -17.54 -0.40
N ILE A 124 -2.89 -16.68 -0.81
CA ILE A 124 -2.63 -15.58 -1.74
C ILE A 124 -1.75 -14.52 -1.05
N SER A 125 -2.10 -14.14 0.16
CA SER A 125 -1.36 -13.15 0.95
C SER A 125 0.10 -13.58 1.13
N GLU A 126 0.35 -14.82 1.54
CA GLU A 126 1.70 -15.34 1.77
C GLU A 126 2.57 -15.26 0.51
N ARG A 127 2.08 -15.72 -0.64
CA ARG A 127 2.84 -15.65 -1.90
C ARG A 127 3.15 -14.23 -2.33
N PHE A 128 2.22 -13.30 -2.13
CA PHE A 128 2.44 -11.90 -2.51
C PHE A 128 3.28 -11.14 -1.48
N LEU A 129 3.25 -11.52 -0.20
CA LEU A 129 4.21 -11.04 0.81
C LEU A 129 5.64 -11.43 0.44
N GLU A 130 5.88 -12.65 -0.03
CA GLU A 130 7.20 -13.07 -0.51
C GLU A 130 7.68 -12.21 -1.69
N LYS A 131 6.79 -11.87 -2.62
CA LYS A 131 7.13 -10.96 -3.74
C LYS A 131 7.50 -9.57 -3.24
N LEU A 132 6.75 -9.03 -2.27
CA LEU A 132 7.05 -7.73 -1.65
C LEU A 132 8.39 -7.76 -0.90
N ARG A 133 8.69 -8.86 -0.20
CA ARG A 133 9.99 -9.05 0.47
C ARG A 133 11.15 -9.00 -0.53
N ARG A 134 11.01 -9.62 -1.70
CA ARG A 134 12.01 -9.53 -2.78
C ARG A 134 12.17 -8.12 -3.33
N VAL A 135 11.10 -7.32 -3.35
CA VAL A 135 11.21 -5.90 -3.70
C VAL A 135 12.01 -5.16 -2.63
N ALA A 136 11.69 -5.35 -1.35
CA ALA A 136 12.44 -4.72 -0.25
C ALA A 136 13.94 -5.10 -0.31
N GLU A 137 14.26 -6.37 -0.52
CA GLU A 137 15.65 -6.85 -0.67
C GLU A 137 16.38 -6.19 -1.86
N ARG A 138 15.73 -6.09 -3.03
CA ARG A 138 16.31 -5.47 -4.24
C ARG A 138 16.71 -4.01 -4.01
N TYR A 139 15.90 -3.28 -3.25
CA TYR A 139 16.15 -1.87 -2.94
C TYR A 139 16.78 -1.70 -1.55
N GLU A 140 17.32 -2.77 -0.95
CA GLU A 140 18.01 -2.74 0.35
C GLU A 140 17.21 -2.01 1.45
N VAL A 141 15.89 -2.13 1.41
CA VAL A 141 14.97 -1.58 2.40
C VAL A 141 14.77 -2.62 3.51
N PRO A 142 14.93 -2.26 4.78
CA PRO A 142 14.63 -3.16 5.89
C PRO A 142 13.22 -3.74 5.79
N TRP A 143 13.08 -5.05 6.05
CA TRP A 143 11.77 -5.70 6.09
C TRP A 143 11.05 -5.36 7.41
N GLU A 144 10.42 -4.19 7.44
CA GLU A 144 9.52 -3.78 8.51
C GLU A 144 8.10 -4.16 8.14
N TYR A 145 7.55 -5.18 8.80
CA TYR A 145 6.16 -5.60 8.63
C TYR A 145 5.40 -5.37 9.93
N ALA A 146 4.61 -4.30 9.98
CA ALA A 146 3.98 -3.82 11.21
C ALA A 146 2.53 -3.36 10.96
N PRO A 147 1.73 -3.16 12.03
CA PRO A 147 0.39 -2.62 11.90
C PRO A 147 0.39 -1.23 11.24
N LEU A 148 -0.67 -0.91 10.49
CA LEU A 148 -0.82 0.33 9.72
C LEU A 148 -0.40 1.57 10.51
N HIS A 149 -0.93 1.72 11.72
CA HIS A 149 -0.72 2.90 12.54
C HIS A 149 0.75 3.11 12.96
N HIS A 150 1.62 2.09 12.89
CA HIS A 150 3.06 2.23 13.12
C HIS A 150 3.77 2.93 11.95
N HIS A 151 3.22 2.83 10.74
CA HIS A 151 3.78 3.44 9.53
C HIS A 151 3.27 4.87 9.29
N LEU A 152 2.25 5.31 10.02
CA LEU A 152 1.63 6.62 9.86
C LEU A 152 2.10 7.58 10.93
N ASP A 153 2.42 8.81 10.51
CA ASP A 153 2.72 9.88 11.46
C ASP A 153 1.42 10.31 12.15
N ARG A 154 1.39 10.28 13.48
CA ARG A 154 0.23 10.71 14.29
C ARG A 154 -0.12 12.19 14.13
N THR A 155 0.72 12.98 13.47
CA THR A 155 0.61 14.44 13.33
C THR A 155 -0.12 14.89 12.06
N LEU A 156 -0.50 13.98 11.15
CA LEU A 156 -1.07 14.31 9.83
C LEU A 156 -2.62 14.40 9.79
N ALA A 157 -3.29 14.58 10.93
CA ALA A 157 -4.73 14.84 10.92
C ALA A 157 -5.03 16.23 10.28
N PRO A 158 -6.09 16.37 9.45
CA PRO A 158 -6.51 17.70 9.00
C PRO A 158 -6.87 18.58 10.21
N PRO A 159 -6.59 19.90 10.17
CA PRO A 159 -7.12 20.80 11.18
C PRO A 159 -8.65 20.70 11.16
N GLY A 160 -9.24 20.48 12.34
CA GLY A 160 -10.69 20.31 12.51
C GLY A 160 -11.50 21.53 12.14
#